data_AF-A0A523I5I8-F1
#
_entry.id   AF-A0A523I5I8-F1
#
_cell.length_a   1.000
_cell.length_b   1.000
_cell.length_c   1.000
_cell.angle_alpha   90.00
_cell.angle_beta   90.00
_cell.angle_gamma   90.00
#
_symmetry.space_group_name_H-M   'P 1'
#
loop_
_entity.id
_entity.type
_entity.pdbx_description
1 polymer ?
#
loop_
_entity_poly.entity_id
_entity_poly.type
_entity_poly.pdbx_seq_one_letter_code
_entity_poly.pdbx_strand_id
1 'polypeptide(L)' 'DVHVRWLRLKIEKNPAQPTLLGTVRGVGYRINL' A
#
# COMPACT_ATOMS: atom_id res chain seq x y z
N ASP A 1 2.34 -10.60 3.26
CA ASP A 1 2.18 -9.37 2.46
C ASP A 1 2.33 -9.70 0.97
N VAL A 2 1.41 -10.49 0.42
CA VAL A 2 1.38 -10.79 -1.03
C VAL A 2 0.22 -10.02 -1.64
N HIS A 3 -0.98 -10.16 -1.08
CA HIS A 3 -2.19 -9.47 -1.53
C HIS A 3 -2.05 -7.94 -1.49
N VAL A 4 -1.39 -7.38 -0.48
CA VAL A 4 -1.15 -5.94 -0.37
C VAL A 4 -0.17 -5.47 -1.46
N ARG A 5 0.89 -6.24 -1.75
CA ARG A 5 1.74 -6.01 -2.92
C ARG A 5 0.94 -6.04 -4.23
N TRP A 6 0.10 -7.06 -4.45
CA TRP A 6 -0.77 -7.12 -5.63
C TRP A 6 -1.72 -5.93 -5.72
N LEU A 7 -2.25 -5.48 -4.59
CA LEU A 7 -3.12 -4.31 -4.52
C LEU A 7 -2.36 -3.03 -4.90
N ARG A 8 -1.18 -2.80 -4.31
CA ARG A 8 -0.31 -1.66 -4.67
C ARG A 8 0.05 -1.64 -6.15
N LEU A 9 0.37 -2.80 -6.73
CA LEU A 9 0.64 -2.91 -8.18
C LEU A 9 -0.53 -2.45 -9.05
N LYS A 10 -1.77 -2.54 -8.56
CA LYS A 10 -2.98 -2.15 -9.30
C LYS A 10 -3.41 -0.71 -9.06
N ILE A 11 -3.21 -0.18 -7.86
CA ILE A 11 -3.78 1.13 -7.47
C ILE A 11 -2.75 2.26 -7.38
N GLU A 12 -1.48 1.95 -7.12
CA GLU A 12 -0.44 2.97 -6.97
C GLU A 12 0.16 3.33 -8.32
N LYS A 13 0.43 4.62 -8.53
CA LYS A 13 1.21 5.08 -9.68
C LYS A 13 2.65 4.56 -9.65
N ASN A 14 3.24 4.50 -8.45
CA ASN A 14 4.54 3.87 -8.21
C ASN A 14 4.45 2.91 -6.99
N PRO A 15 4.35 1.60 -7.22
CA PRO A 15 4.22 0.61 -6.14
C PRO A 15 5.41 0.58 -5.16
N ALA A 16 6.59 1.04 -5.58
CA ALA A 16 7.77 1.14 -4.72
C ALA A 16 7.73 2.37 -3.79
N GLN A 17 6.90 3.36 -4.10
CA GLN A 17 6.67 4.56 -3.29
C GLN A 17 5.16 4.77 -3.13
N PRO A 18 4.48 3.92 -2.32
CA PRO A 18 3.03 3.95 -2.19
C PRO A 18 2.55 5.24 -1.51
N THR A 19 1.57 5.89 -2.13
CA THR A 19 0.96 7.13 -1.65
C THR A 19 -0.45 6.92 -1.11
N LEU A 20 -1.20 5.97 -1.69
CA LEU A 20 -2.58 5.66 -1.31
C LEU A 20 -2.63 4.64 -0.16
N LEU A 21 -1.84 3.56 -0.22
CA LEU A 21 -1.87 2.48 0.76
C LEU A 21 -0.57 2.45 1.59
N GLY A 22 -0.58 3.19 2.70
CA GLY A 22 0.53 3.26 3.66
C GLY A 22 0.57 2.06 4.61
N THR A 23 1.76 1.67 5.06
CA THR A 23 1.95 0.67 6.11
C THR A 23 2.22 1.34 7.45
N VAL A 24 1.41 1.03 8.45
CA VAL A 24 1.61 1.44 9.84
C VAL A 24 2.23 0.26 10.60
N ARG A 25 3.52 0.38 10.91
CA ARG A 25 4.28 -0.72 11.54
C ARG A 25 3.65 -1.12 12.88
N GLY A 26 3.46 -2.42 13.09
CA GLY A 26 2.84 -2.96 14.30
C GLY A 26 1.32 -2.84 14.36
N VAL A 27 0.67 -2.24 13.35
CA VAL A 27 -0.79 -2.02 13.32
C VAL A 27 -1.43 -2.60 12.06
N GLY A 28 -0.92 -2.27 10.87
CA GLY A 28 -1.52 -2.72 9.61
C GLY A 28 -1.32 -1.72 8.47
N TYR A 29 -2.39 -1.44 7.72
CA TYR A 29 -2.37 -0.53 6.57
C TYR A 29 -3.38 0.59 6.75
N ARG A 30 -3.05 1.75 6.17
CA ARG A 30 -3.91 2.91 6.13
C ARG A 30 -4.12 3.32 4.67
N ILE A 31 -5.35 3.71 4.35
CA ILE A 31 -5.65 4.36 3.09
C ILE A 31 -5.56 5.87 3.29
N ASN A 32 -4.79 6.53 2.44
CA ASN A 32 -4.71 7.97 2.31
C ASN A 32 -5.46 8.33 1.01
N LEU A 33 -6.67 8.87 1.16
CA LEU A 33 -7.43 9.49 0.06
C LEU A 33 -7.19 11.00 0.05
#